data_AF-A0A8T4GAZ3-F1
#
_entry.id   AF-A0A8T4GAZ3-F1
#
_cell.length_a   1.000
_cell.length_b   1.000
_cell.length_c   1.000
_cell.angle_alpha   90.00
_cell.angle_beta   90.00
_cell.angle_gamma   90.00
#
_symmetry.space_group_name_H-M   'P 1'
#
loop_
_entity.id
_entity.type
_entity.pdbx_description
1 polymer ?
#
loop_
_entity_poly.entity_id
_entity_poly.type
_entity_poly.pdbx_seq_one_letter_code
_entity_poly.pdbx_strand_id
1 'polypeptide(L)'
;MDGFILKHFPIVAYILMTSEEFTISELMSVFSHRTVYSFLNRGMSIGAIEKIEKGRFRLKFSPQQVMLAKQLDHTKVEAERILVRNGCTLMIV
;
A
#
# COMPACT_ATOMS: atom_id res chain seq x y z
N MET A 1 9.95 -5.07 -8.10
CA MET A 1 9.45 -4.23 -7.00
C MET A 1 8.18 -3.49 -7.41
N ASP A 2 8.13 -2.89 -8.61
CA ASP A 2 6.98 -2.07 -9.04
C ASP A 2 5.68 -2.88 -9.19
N GLY A 3 5.77 -4.11 -9.71
CA GLY A 3 4.62 -5.04 -9.74
C GLY A 3 4.10 -5.46 -8.35
N PHE A 4 4.89 -5.30 -7.28
CA PHE A 4 4.43 -5.49 -5.90
C PHE A 4 3.63 -4.27 -5.42
N ILE A 5 4.10 -3.06 -5.72
CA ILE A 5 3.40 -1.81 -5.42
C ILE A 5 2.01 -1.83 -6.05
N LEU A 6 1.91 -2.17 -7.35
CA LEU A 6 0.62 -2.20 -8.06
C LEU A 6 -0.36 -3.23 -7.47
N LYS A 7 0.12 -4.44 -7.12
CA LYS A 7 -0.74 -5.50 -6.54
C LYS A 7 -1.18 -5.24 -5.11
N HIS A 8 -0.38 -4.52 -4.33
CA HIS A 8 -0.65 -4.24 -2.92
C HIS A 8 -0.84 -2.75 -2.66
N PHE A 9 -1.25 -2.02 -3.70
CA PHE A 9 -1.33 -0.56 -3.70
C PHE A 9 -2.08 0.01 -2.48
N PRO A 10 -3.26 -0.51 -2.07
CA PRO A 10 -3.98 0.05 -0.93
C PRO A 10 -3.19 0.00 0.39
N ILE A 11 -2.47 -1.10 0.65
CA ILE A 11 -1.67 -1.23 1.87
C ILE A 11 -0.42 -0.34 1.78
N VAL A 12 0.23 -0.31 0.63
CA VAL A 12 1.42 0.53 0.41
C VAL A 12 1.10 2.01 0.57
N ALA A 13 0.01 2.48 -0.03
CA ALA A 13 -0.45 3.86 0.08
C ALA A 13 -0.77 4.21 1.55
N TYR A 14 -1.51 3.34 2.24
CA TYR A 14 -1.84 3.54 3.66
C TYR A 14 -0.60 3.71 4.54
N ILE A 15 0.42 2.86 4.37
CA ILE A 15 1.68 2.97 5.12
C ILE A 15 2.34 4.31 4.80
N LEU A 16 2.57 4.62 3.51
CA LEU A 16 3.29 5.83 3.09
C LEU A 16 2.59 7.15 3.47
N MET A 17 1.29 7.12 3.78
CA MET A 17 0.54 8.28 4.26
C MET A 17 0.52 8.42 5.78
N THR A 18 0.72 7.34 6.53
CA THR A 18 0.59 7.34 8.00
C THR A 18 1.93 7.32 8.73
N SER A 19 2.93 6.61 8.23
CA SER A 19 4.21 6.43 8.91
C SER A 19 5.27 5.82 7.97
N GLU A 20 6.56 6.03 8.29
CA GLU A 20 7.64 5.29 7.61
C GLU A 20 7.75 3.83 8.09
N GLU A 21 7.21 3.53 9.27
CA GLU A 21 7.26 2.23 9.93
C GLU A 21 5.87 1.76 10.35
N PHE A 22 5.64 0.46 10.36
CA PHE A 22 4.33 -0.13 10.66
C PHE A 22 4.43 -1.45 11.42
N THR A 23 3.36 -1.79 12.12
CA THR A 23 3.12 -3.06 12.79
C THR A 23 2.04 -3.86 12.07
N ILE A 24 2.02 -5.17 12.31
CA ILE A 24 0.98 -6.05 11.74
C ILE A 24 -0.41 -5.68 12.29
N SER A 25 -0.50 -5.33 13.57
CA SER A 25 -1.74 -4.92 14.24
C SER A 25 -2.35 -3.67 13.63
N GLU A 26 -1.54 -2.67 13.30
CA GLU A 26 -2.03 -1.46 12.61
C GLU A 26 -2.64 -1.81 11.26
N LEU A 27 -1.95 -2.62 10.45
CA LEU A 27 -2.49 -3.04 9.16
C LEU A 27 -3.76 -3.89 9.29
N MET A 28 -3.83 -4.77 10.29
CA MET A 28 -5.01 -5.63 10.52
C MET A 28 -6.23 -4.85 11.03
N SER A 29 -6.05 -3.63 11.54
CA SER A 29 -7.18 -2.76 11.91
C SER A 29 -7.95 -2.21 10.70
N VAL A 30 -7.31 -2.20 9.52
CA VAL A 30 -7.86 -1.63 8.27
C VAL A 30 -8.06 -2.69 7.19
N PHE A 31 -7.17 -3.67 7.12
CA PHE A 31 -7.13 -4.68 6.07
C PHE A 31 -7.35 -6.09 6.62
N SER A 32 -7.90 -6.99 5.78
CA SER A 32 -8.11 -8.38 6.18
C SER A 32 -6.79 -9.09 6.52
N HIS A 33 -6.82 -10.03 7.46
CA HIS A 33 -5.67 -10.87 7.81
C HIS A 33 -5.00 -11.49 6.57
N ARG A 34 -5.79 -12.04 5.65
CA ARG A 34 -5.29 -12.66 4.41
C ARG A 34 -4.48 -11.67 3.58
N THR A 35 -4.99 -10.45 3.41
CA THR A 35 -4.31 -9.40 2.64
C THR A 35 -3.00 -9.01 3.31
N VAL A 36 -3.01 -8.79 4.63
CA VAL A 36 -1.82 -8.38 5.40
C VAL A 36 -0.74 -9.46 5.36
N TYR A 37 -1.09 -10.74 5.58
CA TYR A 37 -0.12 -11.83 5.52
C TYR A 37 0.43 -12.05 4.11
N SER A 38 -0.41 -11.97 3.07
CA SER A 38 0.06 -12.06 1.69
C SER A 38 1.03 -10.93 1.35
N PHE A 39 0.73 -9.71 1.79
CA PHE A 39 1.59 -8.54 1.62
C PHE A 39 2.94 -8.72 2.33
N LEU A 40 2.92 -9.12 3.60
CA LEU A 40 4.13 -9.33 4.40
C LEU A 40 5.01 -10.45 3.83
N ASN A 41 4.43 -11.62 3.55
CA ASN A 41 5.18 -12.75 3.01
C ASN A 41 5.83 -12.40 1.67
N ARG A 42 5.06 -11.79 0.76
CA ARG A 42 5.59 -11.42 -0.54
C ARG A 42 6.62 -10.30 -0.42
N GLY A 43 6.32 -9.27 0.36
CA GLY A 43 7.18 -8.10 0.53
C GLY A 43 8.52 -8.44 1.18
N MET A 44 8.53 -9.30 2.21
CA MET A 44 9.77 -9.80 2.80
C MET A 44 10.55 -10.68 1.81
N SER A 45 9.89 -11.57 1.07
CA SER A 45 10.57 -12.48 0.12
C SER A 45 11.30 -11.76 -1.01
N ILE A 46 10.83 -10.58 -1.41
CA ILE A 46 11.42 -9.78 -2.50
C ILE A 46 12.27 -8.61 -1.98
N GLY A 47 12.45 -8.49 -0.66
CA GLY A 47 13.18 -7.39 -0.03
C GLY A 47 12.48 -6.02 -0.08
N ALA A 48 11.18 -5.97 -0.38
CA ALA A 48 10.37 -4.75 -0.32
C ALA A 48 10.08 -4.32 1.12
N ILE A 49 10.08 -5.26 2.06
CA ILE A 49 9.80 -5.04 3.48
C ILE A 49 10.96 -5.55 4.31
N GLU A 50 11.40 -4.74 5.26
CA GLU A 50 12.41 -5.07 6.25
C GLU A 50 11.80 -5.10 7.64
N LYS A 51 12.23 -6.06 8.45
CA LYS A 51 11.91 -6.10 9.88
C LYS A 51 12.99 -5.31 10.63
N ILE A 52 12.58 -4.25 11.32
CA ILE A 52 13.49 -3.38 12.07
C ILE A 52 13.75 -3.95 13.47
N GLU A 53 12.67 -4.30 14.16
CA GLU A 53 12.71 -4.84 15.51
C GLU A 53 11.54 -5.80 15.73
N LYS A 54 11.33 -6.26 16.97
CA LYS A 54 10.32 -7.27 17.28
C LYS A 54 8.91 -6.72 17.03
N GLY A 55 8.35 -7.02 15.85
CA GLY A 55 6.97 -6.70 15.48
C GLY A 55 6.80 -5.43 14.64
N ARG A 56 7.92 -4.77 14.27
CA ARG A 56 7.93 -3.51 13.51
C ARG A 56 8.65 -3.68 12.18
N PHE A 57 8.08 -3.10 11.12
CA PHE A 57 8.49 -3.27 9.73
C PHE A 57 8.59 -1.92 9.01
N ARG A 58 9.36 -1.87 7.92
CA ARG A 58 9.53 -0.70 7.06
C ARG A 58 9.57 -1.10 5.60
N LEU A 59 9.10 -0.21 4.72
CA LEU A 59 9.21 -0.36 3.27
C LEU A 59 10.61 0.06 2.76
N LYS A 60 11.24 -0.76 1.93
CA LYS A 60 12.52 -0.45 1.26
C LYS A 60 12.29 -0.01 -0.18
N PHE A 61 11.51 1.05 -0.37
CA PHE A 61 11.25 1.61 -1.71
C PHE A 61 12.22 2.74 -2.04
N SER A 62 12.59 2.84 -3.32
CA SER A 62 13.35 3.98 -3.82
C SER A 62 12.48 5.25 -3.82
N PRO A 63 13.08 6.46 -3.87
CA PRO A 63 12.31 7.70 -3.96
C PRO A 63 11.34 7.72 -5.15
N GLN A 64 11.72 7.15 -6.29
CA GLN A 64 10.87 7.04 -7.48
C GLN A 64 9.65 6.13 -7.23
N GLN A 65 9.83 5.05 -6.48
CA GLN A 65 8.76 4.13 -6.12
C GLN A 65 7.79 4.72 -5.10
N VAL A 66 8.32 5.48 -4.14
CA VAL A 66 7.49 6.27 -3.21
C VAL A 66 6.69 7.31 -3.99
N MET A 67 7.31 7.99 -4.94
CA MET A 67 6.63 8.96 -5.81
C MET A 67 5.54 8.29 -6.66
N LEU A 68 5.81 7.13 -7.26
CA LEU A 68 4.83 6.35 -8.01
C LEU A 68 3.63 5.96 -7.14
N ALA A 69 3.85 5.46 -5.92
CA ALA A 69 2.77 5.11 -5.00
C ALA A 69 1.92 6.33 -4.62
N LYS A 70 2.54 7.49 -4.37
CA LYS A 70 1.82 8.74 -4.08
C LYS A 70 1.00 9.24 -5.28
N GLN A 71 1.56 9.13 -6.49
CA GLN A 71 0.85 9.50 -7.72
C GLN A 71 -0.36 8.62 -7.97
N LEU A 72 -0.22 7.30 -7.78
CA LEU A 72 -1.33 6.36 -7.93
C LEU A 72 -2.48 6.65 -6.95
N ASP A 73 -2.16 7.05 -5.72
CA ASP A 73 -3.17 7.45 -4.73
C ASP A 73 -3.93 8.71 -5.15
N HIS A 74 -3.21 9.73 -5.60
CA HIS A 74 -3.82 10.95 -6.14
C HIS A 74 -4.70 10.65 -7.36
N THR A 75 -4.23 9.82 -8.31
CA THR A 75 -5.00 9.43 -9.49
C THR A 75 -6.24 8.63 -9.10
N LYS A 76 -6.16 7.73 -8.11
CA LYS A 76 -7.32 6.99 -7.62
C LYS A 76 -8.36 7.94 -7.04
N VAL A 77 -7.97 8.83 -6.13
CA VAL A 77 -8.88 9.78 -5.47
C VAL A 77 -9.53 10.70 -6.51
N GLU A 78 -8.77 11.20 -7.48
CA GLU A 78 -9.31 12.07 -8.51
C GLU A 78 -10.25 11.30 -9.48
N ALA A 79 -9.91 10.06 -9.83
CA ALA A 79 -10.80 9.20 -10.62
C ALA A 79 -12.11 8.91 -9.88
N GLU A 80 -12.04 8.54 -8.59
CA GLU A 80 -13.22 8.35 -7.73
C GLU A 80 -14.07 9.62 -7.66
N ARG A 81 -13.44 10.79 -7.49
CA ARG A 81 -14.13 12.09 -7.47
C ARG A 81 -14.86 12.37 -8.79
N ILE A 82 -14.19 12.17 -9.93
CA ILE A 82 -14.80 12.39 -11.26
C ILE A 82 -15.98 11.44 -11.45
N LEU A 83 -15.83 10.17 -11.09
CA LEU A 83 -16.87 9.17 -11.29
C LEU A 83 -18.09 9.45 -10.42
N VAL A 84 -17.92 9.79 -9.14
CA VAL A 84 -19.02 10.20 -8.26
C VAL A 84 -19.78 11.40 -8.82
N ARG A 85 -19.07 12.41 -9.34
CA ARG A 85 -19.70 13.58 -10.01
C ARG A 85 -20.54 13.19 -11.24
N ASN A 86 -20.24 12.06 -11.88
CA ASN A 86 -20.94 11.57 -13.07
C ASN A 86 -21.92 10.42 -12.77
N GLY A 87 -22.21 10.13 -11.50
CA GLY A 87 -23.10 9.03 -11.12
C GLY A 87 -22.52 7.63 -11.39
N CYS A 88 -21.21 7.52 -11.50
CA CYS A 88 -20.47 6.27 -11.74
C CYS A 88 -19.66 5.88 -10.50
N THR A 89 -19.27 4.60 -10.40
CA THR A 89 -18.36 4.10 -9.35
C THR A 89 -17.13 3.49 -10.00
N LEU A 90 -15.94 3.78 -9.45
CA LEU A 90 -14.70 3.14 -9.88
C LEU A 90 -14.65 1.70 -9.34
N MET A 91 -14.72 0.70 -10.21
CA MET A 91 -14.35 -0.67 -9.85
C MET A 91 -12.95 -0.96 -10.43
N ILE A 92 -11.93 -0.99 -9.56
CA ILE A 92 -10.61 -1.52 -9.93
C ILE A 92 -10.68 -3.04 -9.70
N VAL A 93 -10.62 -3.82 -10.78
CA VAL A 93 -10.49 -5.28 -10.74
C VAL A 93 -9.01 -5.67 -10.66
#